data_AF-A0A974UIV7-F1
#
_entry.id   AF-A0A974UIV7-F1
#
_cell.length_a   1.000
_cell.length_b   1.000
_cell.length_c   1.000
_cell.angle_alpha   90.00
_cell.angle_beta   90.00
_cell.angle_gamma   90.00
#
_symmetry.space_group_name_H-M   'P 1'
#
loop_
_entity.id
_entity.type
_entity.pdbx_description
1 polymer ?
#
loop_
_entity_poly.entity_id
_entity_poly.type
_entity_poly.pdbx_seq_one_letter_code
_entity_poly.pdbx_strand_id
1 'polypeptide(L)'
;MLSWGGIAYGAALSAVLALVLTAAITRERRPGVLVVVGAGTFVAPVAWNAILRTTDATEFFTDAPVPVFPISWQDTGSGVFTLALVALVLGFGPLRAEPGHRTALAALLCGISALLIDIYLY
;
A
#
# COMPACT_ATOMS: atom_id res chain seq x y z
N MET A 1 -2.23 -16.25 10.65
CA MET A 1 -3.03 -15.20 9.99
C MET A 1 -3.24 -14.04 10.93
N LEU A 2 -3.13 -12.81 10.42
CA LEU A 2 -3.29 -11.58 11.20
C LEU A 2 -4.71 -11.42 11.74
N SER A 3 -4.88 -10.71 12.86
CA SER A 3 -6.22 -10.31 13.33
C SER A 3 -6.76 -9.17 12.46
N TRP A 4 -8.09 -9.02 12.36
CA TRP A 4 -8.68 -7.88 11.65
C TRP A 4 -8.29 -6.53 12.24
N GLY A 5 -8.09 -6.46 13.56
CA GLY A 5 -7.57 -5.27 14.24
C GLY A 5 -6.14 -4.94 13.82
N GLY A 6 -5.27 -5.95 13.71
CA GLY A 6 -3.89 -5.78 13.21
C GLY A 6 -3.86 -5.30 11.77
N ILE A 7 -4.68 -5.91 10.90
CA ILE A 7 -4.81 -5.49 9.49
C ILE A 7 -5.29 -4.03 9.39
N ALA A 8 -6.32 -3.64 10.15
CA ALA A 8 -6.84 -2.28 10.12
C ALA A 8 -5.82 -1.25 10.65
N TYR A 9 -5.07 -1.61 11.68
CA TYR A 9 -4.01 -0.78 12.24
C TYR A 9 -2.86 -0.58 11.23
N GLY A 10 -2.35 -1.66 10.65
CA GLY A 10 -1.32 -1.63 9.62
C GLY A 10 -1.73 -0.84 8.38
N ALA A 11 -2.96 -1.05 7.90
CA ALA A 11 -3.52 -0.30 6.78
C ALA A 11 -3.64 1.21 7.09
N ALA A 12 -4.03 1.58 8.31
CA ALA A 12 -4.11 2.97 8.74
C ALA A 12 -2.73 3.63 8.76
N LEU A 13 -1.71 2.96 9.31
CA LEU A 13 -0.33 3.45 9.29
C LEU A 13 0.22 3.59 7.86
N SER A 14 -0.08 2.62 7.00
CA SER A 14 0.29 2.65 5.57
C SER A 14 -0.29 3.89 4.89
N ALA A 15 -1.58 4.18 5.12
CA ALA A 15 -2.23 5.37 4.58
C ALA A 15 -1.61 6.68 5.10
N VAL A 16 -1.30 6.76 6.40
CA VAL A 16 -0.62 7.92 6.99
C VAL A 16 0.76 8.12 6.36
N LEU A 17 1.56 7.06 6.26
CA LEU A 17 2.89 7.14 5.66
C LEU A 17 2.81 7.55 4.19
N ALA A 18 1.90 6.97 3.41
CA ALA A 18 1.73 7.32 2.00
C ALA A 18 1.30 8.77 1.80
N LEU A 19 0.40 9.30 2.66
CA LEU A 19 0.01 10.71 2.64
C LEU A 19 1.20 11.63 2.95
N VAL A 20 1.98 11.31 3.98
CA VAL A 20 3.17 12.07 4.36
C VAL A 20 4.20 12.06 3.23
N LEU A 21 4.55 10.90 2.71
CA LEU A 21 5.53 10.76 1.63
C LEU A 21 5.06 11.45 0.35
N THR A 22 3.78 11.29 -0.02
CA THR A 22 3.22 11.95 -1.21
C THR A 22 3.27 13.47 -1.05
N ALA A 23 2.82 14.01 0.09
CA ALA A 23 2.84 15.44 0.36
C ALA A 23 4.27 16.02 0.43
N ALA A 24 5.24 15.25 0.93
CA ALA A 24 6.63 15.69 1.07
C ALA A 24 7.42 15.61 -0.25
N ILE A 25 7.34 14.47 -0.96
CA ILE A 25 8.17 14.16 -2.13
C ILE A 25 7.58 14.78 -3.39
N THR A 26 6.28 14.56 -3.63
CA THR A 26 5.62 15.06 -4.85
C THR A 26 5.11 16.49 -4.70
N ARG A 27 5.07 17.01 -3.45
CA ARG A 27 4.46 18.29 -3.07
C ARG A 27 2.98 18.40 -3.46
N GLU A 28 2.32 17.26 -3.62
CA GLU A 28 0.91 17.21 -4.00
C GLU A 28 0.01 17.71 -2.87
N ARG A 29 -0.97 18.54 -3.23
CA ARG A 29 -1.94 19.16 -2.30
C ARG A 29 -3.38 19.03 -2.79
N ARG A 30 -3.60 18.51 -4.01
CA ARG A 30 -4.93 18.35 -4.57
C ARG A 30 -5.72 17.33 -3.74
N PRO A 31 -6.88 17.70 -3.20
CA PRO A 31 -7.63 16.84 -2.30
C PRO A 31 -8.03 15.52 -2.95
N GLY A 32 -8.38 15.53 -4.25
CA GLY A 32 -8.71 14.31 -4.98
C GLY A 32 -7.57 13.29 -5.04
N VAL A 33 -6.32 13.75 -5.19
CA VAL A 33 -5.15 12.86 -5.19
C VAL A 33 -4.89 12.33 -3.79
N LEU A 34 -4.94 13.20 -2.78
CA LEU A 34 -4.71 12.80 -1.38
C LEU A 34 -5.78 11.82 -0.87
N VAL A 35 -7.04 11.99 -1.27
CA VAL A 35 -8.11 11.03 -0.95
C VAL A 35 -7.81 9.66 -1.55
N VAL A 36 -7.40 9.59 -2.82
CA VAL A 36 -7.05 8.31 -3.47
C VAL A 36 -5.82 7.67 -2.82
N VAL A 37 -4.80 8.47 -2.47
CA VAL A 37 -3.60 7.99 -1.78
C VAL A 37 -3.96 7.39 -0.42
N GLY A 38 -4.70 8.12 0.42
CA GLY A 38 -5.09 7.65 1.74
C GLY A 38 -6.04 6.45 1.68
N ALA A 39 -7.12 6.55 0.90
CA ALA A 39 -8.11 5.49 0.80
C ALA A 39 -7.56 4.24 0.09
N GLY A 40 -6.81 4.41 -1.00
CA GLY A 40 -6.22 3.30 -1.74
C GLY A 40 -5.19 2.53 -0.93
N THR A 41 -4.32 3.24 -0.20
CA THR A 41 -3.30 2.61 0.67
C THR A 41 -3.90 1.97 1.92
N PHE A 42 -5.12 2.36 2.33
CA PHE A 42 -5.86 1.66 3.37
C PHE A 42 -6.58 0.42 2.82
N VAL A 43 -7.34 0.58 1.73
CA VAL A 43 -8.22 -0.46 1.19
C VAL A 43 -7.42 -1.61 0.59
N ALA A 44 -6.29 -1.33 -0.08
CA ALA A 44 -5.51 -2.37 -0.75
C ALA A 44 -4.94 -3.43 0.22
N PRO A 45 -4.23 -3.10 1.31
CA PRO A 45 -3.74 -4.10 2.27
C PRO A 45 -4.89 -4.87 2.94
N VAL A 46 -6.02 -4.22 3.22
CA VAL A 46 -7.22 -4.87 3.76
C VAL A 46 -7.76 -5.91 2.79
N ALA A 47 -7.91 -5.53 1.51
CA ALA A 47 -8.40 -6.43 0.47
C ALA A 47 -7.44 -7.59 0.21
N TRP A 48 -6.13 -7.34 0.20
CA TRP A 48 -5.11 -8.37 0.06
C TRP A 48 -5.18 -9.39 1.19
N ASN A 49 -5.25 -8.92 2.44
CA ASN A 49 -5.40 -9.80 3.60
C ASN A 49 -6.74 -10.55 3.62
N ALA A 50 -7.81 -9.95 3.10
CA ALA A 50 -9.08 -10.64 2.93
C ALA A 50 -8.95 -11.82 1.95
N ILE A 51 -8.28 -11.60 0.81
CA ILE A 51 -7.99 -12.66 -0.18
C ILE A 51 -7.19 -13.79 0.47
N LEU A 52 -6.05 -13.46 1.10
CA LEU A 52 -5.20 -14.46 1.76
C LEU A 52 -5.97 -15.27 2.80
N ARG A 53 -6.85 -14.61 3.57
CA ARG A 53 -7.72 -15.27 4.54
C ARG A 53 -8.70 -16.23 3.88
N THR A 54 -9.35 -15.82 2.78
CA THR A 54 -10.31 -16.67 2.07
C THR A 54 -9.66 -17.85 1.34
N THR A 55 -8.37 -17.78 1.06
CA THR A 55 -7.62 -18.84 0.36
C THR A 55 -6.77 -19.70 1.29
N ASP A 56 -6.87 -19.52 2.62
CA ASP A 56 -6.05 -20.22 3.62
C ASP A 56 -4.54 -20.16 3.31
N ALA A 57 -4.06 -19.03 2.80
CA ALA A 57 -2.70 -18.86 2.30
C ALA A 57 -1.68 -18.61 3.43
N THR A 58 -1.58 -19.54 4.38
CA THR A 58 -0.70 -19.40 5.56
C THR A 58 0.78 -19.38 5.21
N GLU A 59 1.19 -20.06 4.14
CA GLU A 59 2.59 -20.12 3.68
C GLU A 59 3.13 -18.77 3.19
N PHE A 60 2.25 -17.80 2.88
CA PHE A 60 2.67 -16.47 2.43
C PHE A 60 3.30 -15.64 3.55
N PHE A 61 3.06 -16.01 4.82
CA PHE A 61 3.63 -15.38 6.02
C PHE A 61 5.02 -15.96 6.36
N THR A 62 5.80 -16.30 5.34
CA THR A 62 7.15 -16.84 5.48
C THR A 62 8.15 -15.74 5.15
N ASP A 63 8.88 -15.29 6.16
CA ASP A 63 9.83 -14.20 6.02
C ASP A 63 11.14 -14.67 5.38
N ALA A 64 11.75 -13.79 4.60
CA ALA A 64 13.12 -13.98 4.14
C ALA A 64 14.08 -14.04 5.33
N PRO A 65 15.13 -14.88 5.30
CA PRO A 65 16.12 -14.99 6.36
C PRO A 65 17.13 -13.81 6.33
N VAL A 66 16.62 -12.59 6.23
CA VAL A 66 17.38 -11.33 6.18
C VAL A 66 16.95 -10.47 7.36
N PRO A 67 17.73 -10.41 8.46
CA PRO A 67 17.29 -9.79 9.72
C PRO A 67 16.87 -8.31 9.61
N VAL A 68 17.47 -7.56 8.70
CA VAL A 68 17.19 -6.13 8.50
C VAL A 68 16.01 -5.86 7.56
N PHE A 69 15.59 -6.88 6.79
CA PHE A 69 14.53 -6.79 5.79
C PHE A 69 13.85 -8.15 5.64
N PRO A 70 13.10 -8.59 6.68
CA PRO A 70 12.46 -9.91 6.73
C PRO A 70 11.19 -9.92 5.87
N ILE A 71 11.32 -9.62 4.58
CA ILE A 71 10.19 -9.52 3.66
C ILE A 71 9.56 -10.90 3.39
N SER A 72 8.23 -10.96 3.43
CA SER A 72 7.43 -12.13 3.10
C SER A 72 6.72 -11.99 1.75
N TRP A 73 6.11 -13.10 1.28
CA TRP A 73 5.22 -13.05 0.11
C TRP A 73 3.95 -12.26 0.39
N GLN A 74 3.49 -12.25 1.65
CA GLN A 74 2.37 -11.46 2.09
C GLN A 74 2.66 -9.97 1.94
N ASP A 75 3.82 -9.49 2.37
CA ASP A 75 4.21 -8.07 2.33
C ASP A 75 4.46 -7.62 0.89
N THR A 76 5.08 -8.49 0.09
CA THR A 76 5.28 -8.22 -1.34
C THR A 76 3.92 -8.04 -2.02
N GLY A 77 2.95 -8.89 -1.69
CA GLY A 77 1.61 -8.83 -2.23
C GLY A 77 0.87 -7.54 -1.85
N SER A 78 0.96 -7.09 -0.60
CA SER A 78 0.31 -5.84 -0.17
C SER A 78 0.90 -4.62 -0.90
N GLY A 79 2.22 -4.55 -1.05
CA GLY A 79 2.90 -3.47 -1.77
C GLY A 79 2.52 -3.42 -3.26
N VAL A 80 2.57 -4.58 -3.94
CA VAL A 80 2.22 -4.69 -5.37
C VAL A 80 0.74 -4.42 -5.60
N PHE A 81 -0.14 -4.97 -4.77
CA PHE A 81 -1.59 -4.77 -4.89
C PHE A 81 -1.97 -3.31 -4.66
N THR A 82 -1.34 -2.65 -3.67
CA THR A 82 -1.51 -1.22 -3.41
C THR A 82 -1.05 -0.37 -4.59
N LEU A 83 0.15 -0.65 -5.12
CA LEU A 83 0.67 0.06 -6.29
C LEU A 83 -0.30 -0.06 -7.48
N ALA A 84 -0.73 -1.28 -7.80
CA ALA A 84 -1.62 -1.53 -8.93
C ALA A 84 -2.98 -0.82 -8.76
N LEU A 85 -3.61 -0.96 -7.59
CA LEU A 85 -4.90 -0.33 -7.30
C LEU A 85 -4.80 1.20 -7.40
N VAL A 86 -3.81 1.80 -6.73
CA VAL A 86 -3.65 3.25 -6.69
C VAL A 86 -3.28 3.80 -8.07
N ALA A 87 -2.42 3.11 -8.83
CA ALA A 87 -2.07 3.52 -10.20
C ALA A 87 -3.29 3.58 -11.11
N LEU A 88 -4.19 2.59 -11.03
CA LEU A 88 -5.44 2.58 -11.79
C LEU A 88 -6.37 3.73 -11.36
N VAL A 89 -6.62 3.88 -10.06
CA VAL A 89 -7.56 4.91 -9.57
C VAL A 89 -7.04 6.32 -9.83
N LEU A 90 -5.75 6.58 -9.63
CA LEU A 90 -5.14 7.88 -9.94
C LEU A 90 -5.12 8.14 -11.45
N GLY A 91 -4.70 7.15 -12.24
CA GLY A 91 -4.55 7.25 -13.70
C GLY A 91 -5.87 7.44 -14.44
N PHE A 92 -6.97 6.85 -13.96
CA PHE A 92 -8.30 7.09 -14.53
C PHE A 92 -9.06 8.23 -13.84
N GLY A 93 -8.63 8.65 -12.65
CA GLY A 93 -9.27 9.69 -11.85
C GLY A 93 -8.50 11.01 -11.81
N PRO A 94 -8.01 11.45 -10.64
CA PRO A 94 -7.52 12.81 -10.43
C PRO A 94 -6.22 13.15 -11.19
N LEU A 95 -5.46 12.16 -11.66
CA LEU A 95 -4.23 12.36 -12.45
C LEU A 95 -4.39 11.99 -13.94
N ARG A 96 -5.62 11.79 -14.44
CA ARG A 96 -5.87 11.33 -15.82
C ARG A 96 -5.28 12.19 -16.95
N ALA A 97 -5.07 13.48 -16.69
CA ALA A 97 -4.54 14.44 -17.66
C ALA A 97 -3.06 14.79 -17.40
N GLU A 98 -2.44 14.15 -16.41
CA GLU A 98 -1.07 14.41 -16.00
C GLU A 98 -0.10 13.46 -16.71
N PRO A 99 1.19 13.82 -16.80
CA PRO A 99 2.22 12.89 -17.26
C PRO A 99 2.24 11.60 -16.43
N GLY A 100 2.38 10.45 -17.10
CA GLY A 100 2.32 9.14 -16.46
C GLY A 100 3.32 8.93 -15.31
N HIS A 101 4.47 9.62 -15.33
CA HIS A 101 5.45 9.55 -14.24
C HIS A 101 4.90 10.08 -12.90
N ARG A 102 3.95 11.02 -12.90
CA ARG A 102 3.32 11.53 -11.67
C ARG A 102 2.45 10.47 -11.02
N THR A 103 1.64 9.78 -11.83
CA THR A 103 0.82 8.64 -11.38
C THR A 103 1.70 7.50 -10.89
N ALA A 104 2.75 7.15 -11.64
CA ALA A 104 3.69 6.10 -11.27
C ALA A 104 4.39 6.41 -9.94
N LEU A 105 4.88 7.63 -9.75
CA LEU A 105 5.55 8.02 -8.51
C LEU A 105 4.59 8.00 -7.31
N ALA A 106 3.39 8.56 -7.43
CA ALA A 106 2.41 8.54 -6.34
C ALA A 106 1.98 7.11 -5.96
N ALA A 107 1.71 6.25 -6.95
CA ALA A 107 1.37 4.86 -6.72
C ALA A 107 2.54 4.06 -6.12
N LEU A 108 3.78 4.33 -6.54
CA LEU A 108 4.99 3.73 -5.98
C LEU A 108 5.17 4.09 -4.50
N LEU A 109 4.97 5.36 -4.14
CA LEU A 109 5.02 5.79 -2.73
C LEU A 109 3.97 5.08 -1.88
N CYS A 110 2.76 4.85 -2.42
CA CYS A 110 1.71 4.08 -1.74
C CYS A 110 2.12 2.61 -1.56
N GLY A 111 2.61 1.96 -2.61
CA GLY A 111 3.08 0.56 -2.56
C GLY A 111 4.25 0.36 -1.59
N ILE A 112 5.23 1.26 -1.60
CA ILE A 112 6.34 1.24 -0.63
C ILE A 112 5.82 1.46 0.79
N SER A 113 4.85 2.34 0.98
CA SER A 113 4.29 2.60 2.31
C SER A 113 3.60 1.36 2.89
N ALA A 114 2.78 0.68 2.08
CA ALA A 114 2.19 -0.60 2.50
C ALA A 114 3.29 -1.61 2.84
N LEU A 115 4.19 -1.88 1.88
CA LEU A 115 5.27 -2.85 2.04
C LEU A 115 6.11 -2.63 3.31
N LEU A 116 6.54 -1.40 3.57
CA LEU A 116 7.38 -1.11 4.74
C LEU A 116 6.62 -1.28 6.06
N ILE A 117 5.32 -0.95 6.08
CA ILE A 117 4.51 -1.11 7.29
C ILE A 117 4.22 -2.59 7.55
N ASP A 118 3.94 -3.39 6.51
CA ASP A 118 3.85 -4.85 6.63
C ASP A 118 5.13 -5.41 7.25
N ILE A 119 6.29 -5.19 6.61
CA ILE A 119 7.57 -5.79 7.03
C ILE A 119 7.94 -5.53 8.50
N TYR A 120 7.64 -4.32 9.01
CA TYR A 120 8.13 -3.89 10.32
C TYR A 120 7.09 -3.85 11.44
N LEU A 121 5.79 -3.84 11.11
CA LEU A 121 4.75 -3.52 12.09
C LEU A 121 3.61 -4.54 12.18
N TYR A 122 3.55 -5.56 11.31
CA TYR A 122 2.60 -6.65 11.50
C TYR A 122 2.98 -7.98 10.85
#